data_AF-A0AA34WU96-F1
#
_entry.id   AF-A0AA34WU96-F1
#
_cell.length_a   1.000
_cell.length_b   1.000
_cell.length_c   1.000
_cell.angle_alpha   90.00
_cell.angle_beta   90.00
_cell.angle_gamma   90.00
#
_symmetry.space_group_name_H-M   'P 1'
#
loop_
_entity.id
_entity.type
_entity.pdbx_description
1 polymer ?
#
loop_
_entity_poly.entity_id
_entity_poly.type
_entity_poly.pdbx_seq_one_letter_code
_entity_poly.pdbx_strand_id
1 'polypeptide(L)'
;MLSEKVECRAMLIHRHVETHRLDITSHEVLPLDGGKTFTLGAGRAFSSLDKEVLIDLLREEEPSIEFLPENLLVRGRNKLVWYTAPQVLEIPFRGEIIKAPIPGLIYLAGGVLRCYAYKGKSRPTPETELHFAPLGNTYNNGTFCSGNVNLPREILIENIPTWQRFVLESTNTHGGGVTPLKGIKDFNELVQFYRDLSAKQAKKFPDRCLKLSEVKGKPLTLKAAINGEG
;
A
#
# COMPACT_ATOMS: atom_id res chain seq x y z
N MET A 1 -35.59 1.94 4.25
CA MET A 1 -37.00 2.33 4.40
C MET A 1 -37.18 2.93 5.78
N LEU A 2 -37.85 4.08 5.91
CA LEU A 2 -38.01 4.82 7.16
C LEU A 2 -38.76 3.96 8.20
N SER A 3 -38.24 3.89 9.43
CA SER A 3 -38.87 3.20 10.55
C SER A 3 -38.31 3.74 11.87
N GLU A 4 -38.97 3.46 13.00
CA GLU A 4 -38.49 3.86 14.33
C GLU A 4 -37.14 3.23 14.72
N LYS A 5 -36.69 2.21 13.98
CA LYS A 5 -35.39 1.55 14.17
C LYS A 5 -34.27 2.14 13.31
N VAL A 6 -34.55 3.20 12.55
CA VAL A 6 -33.62 3.82 11.61
C VAL A 6 -33.53 5.31 11.93
N GLU A 7 -32.36 5.78 12.36
CA GLU A 7 -32.09 7.21 12.42
C GLU A 7 -32.01 7.75 10.99
N CYS A 8 -32.82 8.75 10.67
CA CYS A 8 -32.85 9.36 9.34
C CYS A 8 -32.63 10.87 9.42
N ARG A 9 -31.72 11.36 8.59
CA ARG A 9 -31.47 12.78 8.40
C ARG A 9 -31.65 13.15 6.94
N ALA A 10 -32.36 14.24 6.69
CA ALA A 10 -32.42 14.84 5.38
C ALA A 10 -31.31 15.89 5.24
N MET A 11 -30.67 15.92 4.07
CA MET A 11 -29.68 16.94 3.72
C MET A 11 -30.23 17.78 2.58
N LEU A 12 -30.27 19.09 2.78
CA LEU A 12 -30.61 20.04 1.72
C LEU A 12 -29.33 20.71 1.23
N ILE A 13 -29.10 20.62 -0.07
CA ILE A 13 -27.95 21.23 -0.74
C ILE A 13 -28.44 22.52 -1.42
N HIS A 14 -27.90 23.64 -0.97
CA HIS A 14 -28.21 24.97 -1.48
C HIS A 14 -27.05 25.43 -2.35
N ARG A 15 -27.32 25.75 -3.62
CA ARG A 15 -26.32 26.35 -4.52
C ARG A 15 -26.67 27.82 -4.72
N HIS A 16 -25.81 28.71 -4.26
CA HIS A 16 -25.95 30.13 -4.55
C HIS A 16 -25.72 30.36 -6.05
N VAL A 17 -26.69 30.98 -6.73
CA VAL A 17 -26.71 31.03 -8.20
C VAL A 17 -25.54 31.87 -8.76
N GLU A 18 -25.22 32.98 -8.12
CA GLU A 18 -24.22 33.94 -8.61
C GLU A 18 -22.78 33.59 -8.20
N THR A 19 -22.59 33.14 -6.96
CA THR A 19 -21.24 32.83 -6.42
C THR A 19 -20.88 31.37 -6.62
N HIS A 20 -21.84 30.54 -7.03
CA HIS A 20 -21.74 29.08 -7.11
C HIS A 20 -21.35 28.40 -5.78
N ARG A 21 -21.45 29.10 -4.65
CA ARG A 21 -21.18 28.55 -3.32
C ARG A 21 -22.21 27.46 -2.99
N LEU A 22 -21.74 26.36 -2.41
CA LEU A 22 -22.58 25.27 -1.91
C LEU A 22 -22.66 25.36 -0.39
N ASP A 23 -23.88 25.47 0.12
CA ASP A 23 -24.20 25.40 1.54
C ASP A 23 -25.08 24.17 1.79
N ILE A 24 -24.88 23.48 2.91
CA ILE A 24 -25.63 22.26 3.24
C ILE A 24 -26.26 22.44 4.61
N THR A 25 -27.55 22.08 4.74
CA THR A 25 -28.25 21.98 6.02
C THR A 25 -28.68 20.54 6.29
N SER A 26 -28.62 20.13 7.56
CA SER A 26 -29.13 18.84 8.03
C SER A 26 -30.42 19.05 8.81
N HIS A 27 -31.40 18.19 8.56
CA HIS A 27 -32.72 18.20 9.18
C HIS A 27 -33.03 16.79 9.70
N GLU A 28 -33.51 16.69 10.93
CA GLU A 28 -34.07 15.42 11.43
C GLU A 28 -35.34 15.06 10.67
N VAL A 29 -35.53 13.77 10.39
CA VAL A 29 -36.77 13.26 9.80
C VAL A 29 -37.65 12.76 10.94
N LEU A 30 -38.68 13.54 11.26
CA LEU A 30 -39.54 13.30 12.42
C LEU A 30 -40.79 12.52 11.99
N PRO A 31 -41.17 11.45 12.71
CA PRO A 31 -42.40 10.72 12.42
C PRO A 31 -43.63 11.54 12.82
N LEU A 32 -44.68 11.40 12.02
CA LEU A 32 -46.03 11.91 12.27
C LEU A 32 -47.02 10.73 12.23
N ASP A 33 -48.19 10.91 12.86
CA ASP A 33 -49.28 9.92 12.86
C ASP A 33 -48.86 8.49 13.28
N GLY A 34 -47.96 8.38 14.27
CA GLY A 34 -47.43 7.10 14.73
C GLY A 34 -46.53 6.39 13.71
N GLY A 35 -45.81 7.16 12.87
CA GLY A 35 -44.87 6.65 11.88
C GLY A 35 -45.47 6.37 10.49
N LYS A 36 -46.71 6.80 10.23
CA LYS A 36 -47.36 6.66 8.91
C LYS A 36 -46.92 7.75 7.93
N THR A 37 -46.55 8.91 8.44
CA THR A 37 -46.10 10.09 7.67
C THR A 37 -44.84 10.65 8.32
N PHE A 38 -44.06 11.46 7.59
CA PHE A 38 -42.80 12.03 8.10
C PHE A 38 -42.68 13.50 7.66
N THR A 39 -42.05 14.31 8.52
CA THR A 39 -41.76 15.73 8.24
C THR A 39 -40.31 16.08 8.58
N LEU A 40 -39.85 17.23 8.08
CA LEU A 40 -38.51 17.74 8.37
C LEU A 40 -38.53 18.63 9.62
N GLY A 41 -37.62 18.34 10.54
CA GLY A 41 -37.33 19.20 11.68
C GLY A 41 -36.57 20.47 11.28
N ALA A 42 -36.26 21.29 12.30
CA ALA A 42 -35.47 22.51 12.12
C ALA A 42 -34.11 22.21 11.48
N GLY A 43 -33.71 23.05 10.53
CA GLY A 43 -32.43 22.91 9.86
C GLY A 43 -31.29 23.44 10.72
N ARG A 44 -30.19 22.70 10.74
CA ARG A 44 -28.90 23.19 11.25
C ARG A 44 -27.86 23.17 10.15
N ALA A 45 -26.85 24.03 10.26
CA ALA A 45 -25.71 24.01 9.34
C ALA A 45 -25.02 22.64 9.38
N PHE A 46 -24.63 22.13 8.21
CA PHE A 46 -23.87 20.89 8.08
C PHE A 46 -22.41 21.13 8.50
N SER A 47 -22.06 20.65 9.68
CA SER A 47 -20.76 20.91 10.30
C SER A 47 -19.65 20.09 9.63
N SER A 48 -18.39 20.40 9.94
CA SER A 48 -17.27 19.56 9.53
C SER A 48 -17.34 18.15 10.12
N LEU A 49 -17.86 17.99 11.34
CA LEU A 49 -18.06 16.67 11.95
C LEU A 49 -19.08 15.84 11.16
N ASP A 50 -20.18 16.46 10.71
CA ASP A 50 -21.18 15.76 9.90
C ASP A 50 -20.60 15.30 8.56
N LYS A 51 -19.64 16.05 8.00
CA LYS A 51 -18.92 15.65 6.78
C LYS A 51 -18.08 14.41 7.03
N GLU A 52 -17.32 14.35 8.12
CA GLU A 52 -16.51 13.17 8.46
C GLU A 52 -17.40 11.95 8.72
N VAL A 53 -18.44 12.09 9.56
CA VAL A 53 -19.39 10.99 9.84
C VAL A 53 -20.08 10.51 8.56
N LEU A 54 -20.49 11.42 7.67
CA LEU A 54 -21.07 11.04 6.39
C LEU A 54 -20.07 10.29 5.50
N ILE A 55 -18.80 10.73 5.47
CA ILE A 55 -17.75 10.02 4.73
C ILE A 55 -17.55 8.61 5.28
N ASP A 56 -17.48 8.45 6.59
CA ASP A 56 -17.31 7.15 7.25
C ASP A 56 -18.50 6.23 6.94
N LEU A 57 -19.73 6.74 7.07
CA LEU A 57 -20.95 6.01 6.73
C LEU A 57 -21.00 5.59 5.25
N LEU A 58 -20.66 6.50 4.33
CA LEU A 58 -20.64 6.22 2.90
C LEU A 58 -19.57 5.19 2.51
N ARG A 59 -18.53 5.03 3.34
CA ARG A 59 -17.44 4.08 3.12
C ARG A 59 -17.62 2.78 3.88
N GLU A 60 -18.66 2.69 4.71
CA GLU A 60 -18.85 1.57 5.65
C GLU A 60 -17.60 1.37 6.54
N GLU A 61 -16.89 2.45 6.85
CA GLU A 61 -15.71 2.43 7.73
C GLU A 61 -16.10 2.79 9.15
N GLU A 62 -15.68 1.98 10.12
CA GLU A 62 -15.70 2.40 11.51
C GLU A 62 -14.45 3.23 11.82
N PRO A 63 -14.58 4.42 12.43
CA PRO A 63 -13.43 5.21 12.83
C PRO A 63 -12.58 4.44 13.84
N SER A 64 -11.36 4.09 13.45
CA SER A 64 -10.40 3.37 14.29
C SER A 64 -9.22 4.28 14.66
N ILE A 65 -8.71 4.11 15.88
CA ILE A 65 -7.45 4.71 16.31
C ILE A 65 -6.36 3.65 16.12
N GLU A 66 -5.34 3.97 15.34
CA GLU A 66 -4.23 3.06 15.04
C GLU A 66 -2.89 3.66 15.49
N PHE A 67 -2.02 2.83 16.08
CA PHE A 67 -0.62 3.19 16.31
C PHE A 67 0.18 3.01 15.02
N LEU A 68 0.92 4.03 14.62
CA LEU A 68 1.75 3.97 13.41
C LEU A 68 3.06 3.23 13.71
N PRO A 69 3.39 2.15 12.99
CA PRO A 69 4.68 1.49 13.17
C PRO A 69 5.80 2.39 12.63
N GLU A 70 6.98 2.31 13.25
CA GLU A 70 8.12 3.16 12.93
C GLU A 70 8.48 3.09 11.44
N ASN A 71 8.33 1.93 10.81
CA ASN A 71 8.69 1.72 9.41
C ASN A 71 7.65 2.17 8.39
N LEU A 72 6.51 2.72 8.82
CA LEU A 72 5.49 3.26 7.93
C LEU A 72 5.92 4.60 7.34
N LEU A 73 5.98 4.71 6.02
CA LEU A 73 6.36 5.92 5.27
C LEU A 73 5.15 6.75 4.85
N VAL A 74 4.05 6.10 4.46
CA VAL A 74 2.84 6.75 3.94
C VAL A 74 1.61 6.02 4.45
N ARG A 75 0.64 6.78 4.97
CA ARG A 75 -0.74 6.35 5.14
C ARG A 75 -1.66 7.25 4.33
N GLY A 76 -2.36 6.66 3.38
CA GLY A 76 -3.47 7.26 2.65
C GLY A 76 -4.69 6.34 2.73
N ARG A 77 -5.86 6.85 2.30
CA ARG A 77 -7.15 6.15 2.42
C ARG A 77 -7.14 4.72 1.87
N ASN A 78 -6.55 4.54 0.69
CA ASN A 78 -6.44 3.23 0.02
C ASN A 78 -4.97 2.88 -0.29
N LYS A 79 -4.03 3.39 0.51
CA LYS A 79 -2.59 3.20 0.22
C LYS A 79 -1.75 3.17 1.49
N LEU A 80 -0.94 2.13 1.62
CA LEU A 80 0.10 2.04 2.64
C LEU A 80 1.45 1.86 1.96
N VAL A 81 2.45 2.57 2.48
CA VAL A 81 3.84 2.41 2.07
C VAL A 81 4.70 2.30 3.31
N TRP A 82 5.50 1.26 3.37
CA TRP A 82 6.42 1.01 4.49
C TRP A 82 7.72 0.41 3.96
N TYR A 83 8.72 0.27 4.82
CA TYR A 83 10.00 -0.31 4.42
C TYR A 83 10.51 -1.32 5.44
N THR A 84 11.49 -2.13 5.02
CA THR A 84 12.36 -2.89 5.91
C THR A 84 13.79 -2.43 5.70
N ALA A 85 14.56 -2.32 6.78
CA ALA A 85 16.00 -2.10 6.68
C ALA A 85 16.71 -3.31 6.02
N PRO A 86 17.93 -3.16 5.49
CA PRO A 86 18.74 -4.28 5.05
C PRO A 86 18.92 -5.31 6.18
N GLN A 87 18.80 -6.60 5.84
CA GLN A 87 18.81 -7.69 6.81
C GLN A 87 19.31 -8.99 6.17
N VAL A 88 19.71 -9.96 7.00
CA VAL A 88 20.08 -11.31 6.57
C VAL A 88 18.91 -12.23 6.83
N LEU A 89 18.43 -12.92 5.79
CA LEU A 89 17.30 -13.86 5.87
C LEU A 89 17.71 -15.22 5.36
N GLU A 90 16.84 -16.20 5.64
CA GLU A 90 16.75 -17.43 4.88
C GLU A 90 15.82 -17.21 3.69
N ILE A 91 16.39 -17.19 2.47
CA ILE A 91 15.68 -16.86 1.23
C ILE A 91 15.29 -18.16 0.53
N PRO A 92 14.00 -18.50 0.41
CA PRO A 92 13.59 -19.75 -0.22
C PRO A 92 13.67 -19.66 -1.75
N PHE A 93 14.46 -20.53 -2.35
CA PHE A 93 14.50 -20.77 -3.80
C PHE A 93 13.93 -22.15 -4.12
N ARG A 94 13.59 -22.41 -5.38
CA ARG A 94 13.11 -23.73 -5.79
C ARG A 94 14.16 -24.81 -5.50
N GLY A 95 13.92 -25.63 -4.49
CA GLY A 95 14.75 -26.76 -4.11
C GLY A 95 15.85 -26.46 -3.09
N GLU A 96 16.00 -25.22 -2.61
CA GLU A 96 16.99 -24.85 -1.61
C GLU A 96 16.59 -23.60 -0.82
N ILE A 97 17.13 -23.44 0.38
CA ILE A 97 17.01 -22.21 1.18
C ILE A 97 18.41 -21.63 1.35
N ILE A 98 18.61 -20.38 0.94
CA ILE A 98 19.92 -19.73 0.97
C ILE A 98 19.90 -18.62 2.02
N LYS A 99 20.81 -18.70 3.00
CA LYS A 99 20.96 -17.66 4.02
C LYS A 99 21.89 -16.56 3.53
N ALA A 100 21.36 -15.38 3.25
CA ALA A 100 22.11 -14.28 2.65
C ALA A 100 21.53 -12.90 3.03
N PRO A 101 22.33 -11.82 2.92
CA PRO A 101 21.81 -10.47 3.08
C PRO A 101 20.90 -10.10 1.90
N ILE A 102 19.87 -9.29 2.16
CA ILE A 102 19.05 -8.58 1.18
C ILE A 102 19.21 -7.06 1.40
N PRO A 103 18.98 -6.22 0.37
CA PRO A 103 18.94 -4.77 0.54
C PRO A 103 17.74 -4.37 1.40
N GLY A 104 17.63 -3.08 1.71
CA GLY A 104 16.37 -2.55 2.21
C GLY A 104 15.29 -2.65 1.14
N LEU A 105 14.06 -2.94 1.57
CA LEU A 105 12.89 -3.06 0.69
C LEU A 105 11.85 -2.02 1.04
N ILE A 106 11.13 -1.51 0.04
CA ILE A 106 9.99 -0.61 0.16
C ILE A 106 8.79 -1.29 -0.46
N TYR A 107 7.70 -1.33 0.28
CA TYR A 107 6.45 -2.00 -0.07
C TYR A 107 5.38 -0.95 -0.32
N LEU A 108 4.59 -1.11 -1.38
CA LEU A 108 3.47 -0.24 -1.72
C LEU A 108 2.22 -1.11 -1.88
N ALA A 109 1.27 -0.98 -0.96
CA ALA A 109 -0.05 -1.61 -1.04
C ALA A 109 -1.10 -0.55 -1.39
N GLY A 110 -1.95 -0.81 -2.38
CA GLY A 110 -3.02 0.12 -2.80
C GLY A 110 -3.65 -0.28 -4.13
N GLY A 111 -4.19 -1.50 -4.18
CA GLY A 111 -4.68 -2.16 -5.39
C GLY A 111 -3.92 -3.47 -5.65
N VAL A 112 -2.65 -3.35 -6.03
CA VAL A 112 -1.71 -4.47 -6.13
C VAL A 112 -0.50 -4.22 -5.24
N LEU A 113 0.06 -5.26 -4.64
CA LEU A 113 1.29 -5.16 -3.87
C LEU A 113 2.47 -4.99 -4.82
N ARG A 114 3.22 -3.90 -4.63
CA ARG A 114 4.50 -3.67 -5.28
C ARG A 114 5.63 -3.66 -4.25
N CYS A 115 6.80 -4.14 -4.60
CA CYS A 115 7.99 -4.03 -3.76
C CYS A 115 9.23 -3.70 -4.59
N TYR A 116 10.03 -2.78 -4.06
CA TYR A 116 11.27 -2.29 -4.65
C TYR A 116 12.40 -2.35 -3.63
N ALA A 117 13.64 -2.44 -4.10
CA ALA A 117 14.81 -2.24 -3.26
C ALA A 117 15.25 -0.77 -3.23
N TYR A 118 15.94 -0.37 -2.17
CA TYR A 118 16.64 0.91 -2.08
C TYR A 118 18.06 0.71 -1.54
N LYS A 119 18.94 1.68 -1.83
CA LYS A 119 20.33 1.66 -1.39
C LYS A 119 20.47 2.25 0.02
N GLY A 120 21.42 1.71 0.78
CA GLY A 120 21.71 2.14 2.14
C GLY A 120 20.79 1.52 3.19
N LYS A 121 20.86 2.07 4.41
CA LYS A 121 20.14 1.58 5.60
C LYS A 121 19.23 2.62 6.26
N SER A 122 19.27 3.85 5.75
CA SER A 122 18.49 4.95 6.31
C SER A 122 17.03 4.84 5.88
N ARG A 123 16.13 5.43 6.67
CA ARG A 123 14.73 5.59 6.32
C ARG A 123 14.60 6.22 4.91
N PRO A 124 13.86 5.59 3.97
CA PRO A 124 13.63 6.16 2.66
C PRO A 124 12.95 7.53 2.70
N THR A 125 13.26 8.36 1.71
CA THR A 125 12.70 9.70 1.52
C THR A 125 11.91 9.74 0.21
N PRO A 126 11.10 10.78 -0.06
CA PRO A 126 10.37 10.90 -1.32
C PRO A 126 11.26 10.80 -2.57
N GLU A 127 12.50 11.28 -2.49
CA GLU A 127 13.44 11.27 -3.62
C GLU A 127 14.33 10.02 -3.67
N THR A 128 14.07 9.02 -2.83
CA THR A 128 14.79 7.74 -2.87
C THR A 128 14.53 7.05 -4.20
N GLU A 129 15.61 6.80 -4.95
CA GLU A 129 15.58 6.01 -6.17
C GLU A 129 15.26 4.54 -5.90
N LEU A 130 14.30 4.01 -6.66
CA LEU A 130 13.84 2.64 -6.54
C LEU A 130 14.61 1.73 -7.49
N HIS A 131 14.92 0.54 -6.99
CA HIS A 131 15.59 -0.52 -7.71
C HIS A 131 14.68 -1.75 -7.72
N PHE A 132 14.88 -2.65 -8.67
CA PHE A 132 14.18 -3.92 -8.65
C PHE A 132 14.54 -4.69 -7.37
N ALA A 133 13.51 -5.21 -6.68
CA ALA A 133 13.75 -6.11 -5.56
C ALA A 133 14.54 -7.33 -6.07
N PRO A 134 15.67 -7.70 -5.45
CA PRO A 134 16.52 -8.78 -5.93
C PRO A 134 15.96 -10.16 -5.58
N LEU A 135 14.69 -10.37 -5.89
CA LEU A 135 13.93 -11.58 -5.65
C LEU A 135 13.42 -12.10 -7.00
N GLY A 136 13.10 -13.38 -7.06
CA GLY A 136 12.36 -13.98 -8.15
C GLY A 136 10.89 -13.54 -8.16
N ASN A 137 10.12 -14.14 -9.07
CA ASN A 137 8.68 -13.93 -9.25
C ASN A 137 8.28 -12.45 -9.41
N THR A 138 9.20 -11.56 -9.80
CA THR A 138 9.00 -10.11 -9.85
C THR A 138 8.76 -9.65 -11.29
N TYR A 139 7.85 -8.70 -11.50
CA TYR A 139 7.57 -8.09 -12.79
C TYR A 139 8.19 -6.69 -12.92
N ASN A 140 8.18 -6.14 -14.15
CA ASN A 140 8.80 -4.85 -14.48
C ASN A 140 8.21 -3.64 -13.73
N ASN A 141 6.96 -3.72 -13.28
CA ASN A 141 6.27 -2.69 -12.51
C ASN A 141 6.39 -2.92 -10.98
N GLY A 142 7.32 -3.79 -10.55
CA GLY A 142 7.55 -4.10 -9.13
C GLY A 142 6.47 -4.97 -8.48
N THR A 143 5.49 -5.46 -9.23
CA THR A 143 4.52 -6.44 -8.73
C THR A 143 5.13 -7.84 -8.66
N PHE A 144 4.49 -8.71 -7.88
CA PHE A 144 4.91 -10.09 -7.69
C PHE A 144 3.87 -11.04 -8.27
N CYS A 145 4.33 -12.17 -8.80
CA CYS A 145 3.45 -13.30 -9.10
C CYS A 145 2.94 -13.87 -7.77
N SER A 146 1.67 -13.62 -7.46
CA SER A 146 1.01 -14.14 -6.27
C SER A 146 0.68 -15.63 -6.35
N GLY A 147 0.69 -16.22 -7.55
CA GLY A 147 0.16 -17.56 -7.76
C GLY A 147 -1.26 -17.66 -7.18
N ASN A 148 -1.45 -18.62 -6.26
CA ASN A 148 -2.72 -18.85 -5.55
C ASN A 148 -2.77 -18.19 -4.15
N VAL A 149 -1.80 -17.35 -3.78
CA VAL A 149 -1.78 -16.69 -2.46
C VAL A 149 -2.81 -15.58 -2.43
N ASN A 150 -3.76 -15.68 -1.51
CA ASN A 150 -4.73 -14.62 -1.22
C ASN A 150 -4.10 -13.59 -0.29
N LEU A 151 -3.66 -12.46 -0.85
CA LEU A 151 -3.25 -11.31 -0.05
C LEU A 151 -4.48 -10.59 0.51
N PRO A 152 -4.37 -9.94 1.69
CA PRO A 152 -5.44 -9.10 2.22
C PRO A 152 -5.88 -8.06 1.20
N ARG A 153 -7.20 -7.86 1.09
CA ARG A 153 -7.79 -6.86 0.20
C ARG A 153 -7.85 -5.50 0.89
N GLU A 154 -8.05 -5.53 2.20
CA GLU A 154 -8.13 -4.35 3.05
C GLU A 154 -6.74 -3.76 3.27
N ILE A 155 -6.60 -2.46 3.00
CA ILE A 155 -5.34 -1.72 3.11
C ILE A 155 -5.16 -1.18 4.55
N LEU A 156 -5.01 -2.10 5.50
CA LEU A 156 -4.91 -1.82 6.94
C LEU A 156 -3.48 -2.00 7.46
N ILE A 157 -3.08 -1.23 8.48
CA ILE A 157 -1.73 -1.33 9.07
C ILE A 157 -1.50 -2.73 9.66
N GLU A 158 -2.52 -3.34 10.27
CA GLU A 158 -2.44 -4.69 10.84
C GLU A 158 -2.10 -5.78 9.81
N ASN A 159 -2.36 -5.53 8.51
CA ASN A 159 -2.07 -6.45 7.42
C ASN A 159 -0.63 -6.34 6.90
N ILE A 160 0.14 -5.33 7.33
CA ILE A 160 1.56 -5.13 6.94
C ILE A 160 2.40 -6.41 7.10
N PRO A 161 2.37 -7.12 8.24
CA PRO A 161 3.14 -8.35 8.42
C PRO A 161 2.82 -9.42 7.36
N THR A 162 1.55 -9.55 6.96
CA THR A 162 1.11 -10.53 5.95
C THR A 162 1.71 -10.24 4.58
N TRP A 163 1.65 -8.98 4.11
CA TRP A 163 2.28 -8.61 2.83
C TRP A 163 3.81 -8.73 2.88
N GLN A 164 4.46 -8.38 4.00
CA GLN A 164 5.90 -8.55 4.15
C GLN A 164 6.33 -10.01 4.06
N ARG A 165 5.66 -10.91 4.78
CA ARG A 165 5.94 -12.36 4.73
C ARG A 165 5.75 -12.90 3.33
N PHE A 166 4.69 -12.48 2.64
CA PHE A 166 4.48 -12.89 1.25
C PHE A 166 5.69 -12.57 0.36
N VAL A 167 6.26 -11.36 0.45
CA VAL A 167 7.43 -11.01 -0.38
C VAL A 167 8.69 -11.74 0.06
N LEU A 168 8.92 -11.87 1.38
CA LEU A 168 10.18 -12.39 1.92
C LEU A 168 10.26 -13.91 1.99
N GLU A 169 9.14 -14.58 2.24
CA GLU A 169 9.07 -16.01 2.55
C GLU A 169 8.47 -16.85 1.41
N SER A 170 7.94 -16.22 0.36
CA SER A 170 7.48 -16.97 -0.82
C SER A 170 8.66 -17.57 -1.58
N THR A 171 8.50 -18.83 -1.99
CA THR A 171 9.52 -19.52 -2.78
C THR A 171 9.72 -18.86 -4.13
N ASN A 172 10.96 -18.45 -4.37
CA ASN A 172 11.41 -17.91 -5.65
C ASN A 172 11.49 -19.07 -6.64
N THR A 173 10.61 -19.09 -7.65
CA THR A 173 10.49 -20.23 -8.58
C THR A 173 11.00 -19.94 -9.98
N HIS A 174 10.97 -18.67 -10.39
CA HIS A 174 11.44 -18.17 -11.67
C HIS A 174 11.80 -16.69 -11.56
N GLY A 175 12.43 -16.10 -12.58
CA GLY A 175 12.81 -14.67 -12.59
C GLY A 175 11.65 -13.69 -12.78
N GLY A 176 10.46 -14.18 -13.14
CA GLY A 176 9.34 -13.34 -13.52
C GLY A 176 9.59 -12.64 -14.86
N GLY A 177 9.34 -11.33 -14.91
CA GLY A 177 9.47 -10.50 -16.12
C GLY A 177 10.70 -9.58 -16.13
N VAL A 178 11.57 -9.65 -15.11
CA VAL A 178 12.73 -8.78 -14.99
C VAL A 178 13.91 -9.48 -14.36
N THR A 179 15.11 -9.15 -14.84
CA THR A 179 16.36 -9.51 -14.18
C THR A 179 16.74 -8.40 -13.19
N PRO A 180 16.65 -8.62 -11.86
CA PRO A 180 16.62 -7.53 -10.88
C PRO A 180 18.01 -6.99 -10.46
N LEU A 181 19.09 -7.62 -10.93
CA LEU A 181 20.46 -7.22 -10.64
C LEU A 181 21.23 -6.89 -11.92
N LYS A 182 22.21 -6.01 -11.79
CA LYS A 182 23.16 -5.66 -12.85
C LYS A 182 24.14 -6.82 -13.08
N GLY A 183 24.40 -7.12 -14.34
CA GLY A 183 25.44 -8.09 -14.73
C GLY A 183 25.03 -9.56 -14.59
N ILE A 184 23.79 -9.86 -14.20
CA ILE A 184 23.22 -11.21 -14.32
C ILE A 184 22.26 -11.27 -15.51
N LYS A 185 22.06 -12.45 -16.07
CA LYS A 185 21.28 -12.70 -17.29
C LYS A 185 19.91 -13.29 -17.00
N ASP A 186 19.84 -14.22 -16.06
CA ASP A 186 18.64 -15.01 -15.80
C ASP A 186 18.46 -15.35 -14.32
N PHE A 187 17.44 -16.18 -14.04
CA PHE A 187 17.11 -16.63 -12.69
C PHE A 187 18.18 -17.52 -12.07
N ASN A 188 18.88 -18.35 -12.85
CA ASN A 188 19.92 -19.23 -12.31
C ASN A 188 21.11 -18.40 -11.83
N GLU A 189 21.49 -17.35 -12.56
CA GLU A 189 22.53 -16.42 -12.13
C GLU A 189 22.10 -15.61 -10.88
N LEU A 190 20.80 -15.33 -10.69
CA LEU A 190 20.29 -14.75 -9.44
C LEU A 190 20.47 -15.72 -8.25
N VAL A 191 20.11 -17.00 -8.43
CA VAL A 191 20.31 -18.03 -7.40
C VAL A 191 21.80 -18.15 -7.06
N GLN A 192 22.66 -18.21 -8.08
CA GLN A 192 24.11 -18.30 -7.89
C GLN A 192 24.68 -17.08 -7.16
N PHE A 193 24.20 -15.87 -7.47
CA PHE A 193 24.58 -14.65 -6.75
C PHE A 193 24.31 -14.77 -5.24
N TYR A 194 23.17 -15.33 -4.83
CA TYR A 194 22.87 -15.57 -3.43
C TYR A 194 23.70 -16.68 -2.80
N ARG A 195 23.97 -17.77 -3.54
CA ARG A 195 24.91 -18.82 -3.09
C ARG A 195 26.28 -18.24 -2.79
N ASP A 196 26.79 -17.35 -3.65
CA ASP A 196 28.08 -16.70 -3.48
C ASP A 196 28.10 -15.79 -2.23
N LEU A 197 27.02 -15.05 -1.96
CA LEU A 197 26.89 -14.26 -0.74
C LEU A 197 26.87 -15.13 0.52
N SER A 198 26.12 -16.25 0.48
CA SER A 198 26.03 -17.22 1.57
C SER A 198 27.38 -17.90 1.85
N ALA A 199 28.07 -18.37 0.80
CA ALA A 199 29.39 -18.99 0.89
C ALA A 199 30.43 -18.03 1.51
N LYS A 200 30.33 -16.73 1.21
CA LYS A 200 31.17 -15.66 1.80
C LYS A 200 30.69 -15.21 3.18
N GLN A 201 29.59 -15.77 3.70
CA GLN A 201 28.93 -15.35 4.93
C GLN A 201 28.69 -13.83 4.99
N ALA A 202 28.35 -13.24 3.84
CA ALA A 202 28.20 -11.80 3.70
C ALA A 202 27.19 -11.25 4.71
N LYS A 203 27.54 -10.15 5.37
CA LYS A 203 26.64 -9.47 6.33
C LYS A 203 25.87 -8.31 5.70
N LYS A 204 26.28 -7.86 4.51
CA LYS A 204 25.69 -6.72 3.81
C LYS A 204 25.45 -7.05 2.36
N PHE A 205 24.34 -6.56 1.83
CA PHE A 205 24.04 -6.65 0.42
C PHE A 205 24.93 -5.68 -0.39
N PRO A 206 25.46 -6.08 -1.55
CA PRO A 206 26.26 -5.19 -2.38
C PRO A 206 25.35 -4.27 -3.22
N ASP A 207 24.97 -3.12 -2.66
CA ASP A 207 24.06 -2.13 -3.28
C ASP A 207 24.40 -1.73 -4.74
N ARG A 208 25.68 -1.80 -5.13
CA ARG A 208 26.12 -1.53 -6.52
C ARG A 208 25.53 -2.49 -7.55
N CYS A 209 25.13 -3.69 -7.12
CA CYS A 209 24.54 -4.73 -7.96
C CYS A 209 23.07 -4.47 -8.25
N LEU A 210 22.39 -3.59 -7.49
CA LEU A 210 20.98 -3.28 -7.71
C LEU A 210 20.76 -2.67 -9.10
N LYS A 211 19.79 -3.20 -9.83
CA LYS A 211 19.33 -2.63 -11.10
C LYS A 211 18.28 -1.56 -10.83
N LEU A 212 18.50 -0.37 -11.38
CA LEU A 212 17.60 0.76 -11.23
C LEU A 212 16.26 0.46 -11.92
N SER A 213 15.15 0.83 -11.28
CA SER A 213 13.84 0.85 -11.90
C SER A 213 13.65 2.19 -12.60
N GLU A 214 13.17 2.17 -13.84
CA GLU A 214 13.05 3.37 -14.67
C GLU A 214 11.67 3.47 -15.29
N VAL A 215 11.16 4.70 -15.40
CA VAL A 215 9.91 5.01 -16.11
C VAL A 215 10.24 6.05 -17.16
N LYS A 216 9.96 5.74 -18.43
CA LYS A 216 10.26 6.62 -19.58
C LYS A 216 11.73 7.10 -19.60
N GLY A 217 12.67 6.20 -19.25
CA GLY A 217 14.11 6.47 -19.26
C GLY A 217 14.62 7.37 -18.12
N LYS A 218 13.81 7.60 -17.08
CA LYS A 218 14.23 8.31 -15.87
C LYS A 218 14.19 7.38 -14.66
N PRO A 219 15.08 7.57 -13.66
CA PRO A 219 15.00 6.87 -12.39
C PRO A 219 13.62 7.00 -11.76
N LEU A 220 13.02 5.87 -11.37
CA LEU A 220 11.79 5.85 -10.61
C LEU A 220 12.08 6.26 -9.16
N THR A 221 11.51 7.37 -8.69
CA THR A 221 11.60 7.77 -7.28
C THR A 221 10.44 7.20 -6.47
N LEU A 222 10.60 7.15 -5.14
CA LEU A 222 9.53 6.74 -4.24
C LEU A 222 8.27 7.60 -4.43
N LYS A 223 8.43 8.93 -4.54
CA LYS A 223 7.33 9.87 -4.79
C LYS A 223 6.57 9.54 -6.08
N ALA A 224 7.28 9.30 -7.18
CA ALA A 224 6.69 8.94 -8.46
C ALA A 224 5.92 7.61 -8.37
N ALA A 225 6.52 6.58 -7.76
CA ALA A 225 5.87 5.28 -7.57
C ALA A 225 4.60 5.35 -6.71
N ILE A 226 4.61 6.18 -5.66
CA ILE A 226 3.44 6.47 -4.83
C ILE A 226 2.33 7.12 -5.67
N ASN A 227 2.66 8.03 -6.56
CA ASN A 227 1.68 8.73 -7.40
C ASN A 227 1.16 7.89 -8.59
N GLY A 228 1.64 6.65 -8.75
CA GLY A 228 1.20 5.75 -9.82
C GLY A 228 1.99 5.90 -11.12
N GLU A 229 3.11 6.64 -11.09
CA GLU A 229 4.07 6.67 -12.18
C GLU A 229 4.99 5.46 -12.01
N GLY A 230 4.67 4.32 -12.65
CA GLY A 230 5.42 3.06 -12.47
C GLY A 230 4.79 1.86 -13.15
#